data_AF-A0A8J2JSZ9-F1
#
_entry.id   AF-A0A8J2JSZ9-F1
#
_cell.length_a   1.000
_cell.length_b   1.000
_cell.length_c   1.000
_cell.angle_alpha   90.00
_cell.angle_beta   90.00
_cell.angle_gamma   90.00
#
_symmetry.space_group_name_H-M   'P 1'
#
loop_
_entity.id
_entity.type
_entity.pdbx_description
1 polymer ?
#
loop_
_entity_poly.entity_id
_entity_poly.type
_entity_poly.pdbx_seq_one_letter_code
_entity_poly.pdbx_strand_id
1 'polypeptide(L)'
;MFQIIINNFTRHSCTNRFRSIFARNVSAVANPTIKGGATTTLAKDIVIYKNENQKFIRLVSFFSLSQLGFWGFLSYSTLSLKDVPIPQDTEGLPFYKKINLGDDLHKKFLSGAYATIGYLIFTGGWIYVVRSIRYIILRKGGGTISLVSYHPSGRNAVMDVPINCVSASGSRAAKKSYIPIKVKGRRLFYMLDTDGTFPRPELFDRTVGVHRKFK
;
A
#
# COMPACT_ATOMS: atom_id res chain seq x y z
N MET A 1 2.33 14.65 14.41
CA MET A 1 0.97 14.31 14.89
C MET A 1 0.31 13.15 14.09
N PHE A 2 1.08 12.25 13.46
CA PHE A 2 0.55 11.10 12.67
C PHE A 2 0.83 9.73 13.31
N GLN A 3 1.45 9.70 14.50
CA GLN A 3 1.81 8.46 15.21
C GLN A 3 0.76 7.97 16.22
N ILE A 4 -0.26 8.79 16.54
CA ILE A 4 -1.12 8.57 17.72
C ILE A 4 -2.45 7.86 17.37
N ILE A 5 -2.84 7.78 16.09
CA ILE A 5 -4.14 7.20 15.68
C ILE A 5 -4.12 5.65 15.60
N ILE A 6 -3.03 4.97 15.96
CA ILE A 6 -2.94 3.49 15.85
C ILE A 6 -3.26 2.75 17.17
N ASN A 7 -3.29 3.43 18.32
CA ASN A 7 -3.29 2.72 19.62
C ASN A 7 -4.65 2.48 20.30
N ASN A 8 -5.79 2.90 19.76
CA ASN A 8 -7.06 2.84 20.50
C ASN A 8 -8.11 1.88 19.91
N PHE A 9 -7.74 0.62 19.69
CA PHE A 9 -8.74 -0.44 19.50
C PHE A 9 -8.29 -1.78 20.13
N THR A 10 -8.17 -1.77 21.46
CA THR A 10 -7.99 -2.95 22.31
C THR A 10 -9.35 -3.57 22.63
N ARG A 11 -9.65 -4.72 21.98
CA ARG A 11 -10.33 -5.91 22.54
C ARG A 11 -10.76 -6.81 21.37
N HIS A 12 -9.93 -7.81 21.04
CA HIS A 12 -10.26 -9.14 20.50
C HIS A 12 -8.93 -9.88 20.29
N SER A 13 -8.86 -11.18 20.62
CA SER A 13 -7.66 -12.04 20.80
C SER A 13 -6.60 -12.12 19.69
N CYS A 14 -6.60 -11.26 18.68
CA CYS A 14 -5.56 -11.16 17.66
C CYS A 14 -4.51 -10.12 18.09
N THR A 15 -3.69 -10.43 19.10
CA THR A 15 -2.52 -9.59 19.43
C THR A 15 -1.51 -9.67 18.30
N ASN A 16 -1.59 -8.74 17.35
CA ASN A 16 -0.63 -8.61 16.26
C ASN A 16 0.64 -7.96 16.81
N ARG A 17 1.72 -8.72 16.93
CA ARG A 17 3.02 -8.15 17.28
C ARG A 17 3.63 -7.55 16.01
N PHE A 18 3.45 -6.25 15.82
CA PHE A 18 4.13 -5.50 14.77
C PHE A 18 5.61 -5.39 15.15
N ARG A 19 6.41 -6.41 14.82
CA ARG A 19 7.86 -6.27 14.92
C ARG A 19 8.31 -5.48 13.70
N SER A 20 8.79 -4.26 13.91
CA SER A 20 9.72 -3.66 12.97
C SER A 20 10.98 -4.51 13.00
N ILE A 21 11.01 -5.61 12.25
CA ILE A 21 12.21 -6.42 12.12
C ILE A 21 13.15 -5.59 11.26
N PHE A 22 14.01 -4.84 11.95
CA PHE A 22 15.22 -4.28 11.41
C PHE A 22 15.94 -5.41 10.65
N ALA A 23 15.96 -5.29 9.33
CA ALA A 23 16.71 -6.09 8.38
C ALA A 23 17.16 -7.48 8.89
N ARG A 24 16.23 -8.44 9.06
CA ARG A 24 16.63 -9.83 8.82
C ARG A 24 16.52 -10.05 7.34
N ASN A 25 17.64 -10.40 6.71
CA ASN A 25 17.74 -10.76 5.29
C ASN A 25 16.65 -11.77 4.93
N VAL A 26 15.50 -11.29 4.42
CA VAL A 26 14.39 -12.11 3.93
C VAL A 26 14.86 -13.01 2.78
N SER A 27 15.94 -12.62 2.10
CA SER A 27 16.65 -13.42 1.09
C SER A 27 17.13 -14.78 1.60
N ALA A 28 17.44 -14.94 2.90
CA ALA A 28 17.87 -16.22 3.47
C ALA A 28 16.72 -17.23 3.64
N VAL A 29 15.46 -16.76 3.61
CA VAL A 29 14.26 -17.63 3.71
C VAL A 29 13.75 -18.06 2.32
N ALA A 30 14.21 -17.41 1.25
CA ALA A 30 13.68 -17.57 -0.11
C ALA A 30 14.30 -18.72 -0.93
N ASN A 31 15.33 -19.42 -0.44
CA ASN A 31 15.94 -20.55 -1.16
C ASN A 31 15.96 -21.84 -0.31
N PRO A 32 15.04 -22.79 -0.54
CA PRO A 32 15.22 -24.16 -0.10
C PRO A 32 15.84 -24.96 -1.24
N THR A 33 17.16 -25.20 -1.20
CA THR A 33 17.77 -26.31 -1.94
C THR A 33 17.17 -27.60 -1.40
N ILE A 34 16.47 -28.36 -2.25
CA ILE A 34 15.84 -29.63 -1.88
C ILE A 34 16.91 -30.72 -2.02
N LYS A 35 17.39 -31.26 -0.90
CA LYS A 35 17.93 -32.62 -0.83
C LYS A 35 16.92 -33.48 -0.06
N GLY A 36 16.62 -34.64 -0.64
CA GLY A 36 15.42 -35.43 -0.36
C GLY A 36 15.32 -36.08 1.01
N GLY A 37 14.16 -36.70 1.24
CA GLY A 37 13.95 -37.73 2.26
C GLY A 37 13.10 -37.32 3.47
N ALA A 38 11.95 -37.99 3.60
CA ALA A 38 11.15 -38.25 4.81
C ALA A 38 10.27 -37.12 5.42
N THR A 39 8.99 -37.46 5.53
CA THR A 39 7.90 -36.80 6.26
C THR A 39 8.16 -36.79 7.77
N THR A 40 8.11 -35.60 8.41
CA THR A 40 7.39 -35.30 9.68
C THR A 40 7.86 -33.99 10.31
N THR A 41 6.90 -33.18 10.77
CA THR A 41 7.00 -31.91 11.51
C THR A 41 7.42 -30.64 10.75
N LEU A 42 6.59 -29.60 10.91
CA LEU A 42 6.69 -28.22 10.40
C LEU A 42 7.90 -27.46 10.96
N ALA A 43 9.12 -27.96 10.78
CA ALA A 43 10.35 -27.40 11.34
C ALA A 43 10.96 -26.28 10.48
N LYS A 44 10.39 -25.97 9.30
CA LYS A 44 10.90 -24.95 8.38
C LYS A 44 9.81 -23.94 8.05
N ASP A 45 10.16 -22.66 8.02
CA ASP A 45 9.26 -21.61 7.54
C ASP A 45 9.00 -21.83 6.04
N ILE A 46 7.73 -21.85 5.65
CA ILE A 46 7.32 -22.17 4.26
C ILE A 46 6.80 -20.90 3.60
N VAL A 47 7.40 -20.50 2.49
CA VAL A 47 6.88 -19.41 1.66
C VAL A 47 5.68 -19.90 0.88
N ILE A 48 4.50 -19.35 1.17
CA ILE A 48 3.24 -19.70 0.48
C ILE A 48 3.07 -18.84 -0.78
N TYR A 49 3.49 -17.59 -0.72
CA TYR A 49 3.36 -16.63 -1.82
C TYR A 49 4.58 -15.73 -1.93
N LYS A 50 4.96 -15.42 -3.17
CA LYS A 50 6.08 -14.54 -3.50
C LYS A 50 5.70 -13.64 -4.68
N ASN A 51 5.76 -12.34 -4.46
CA ASN A 51 5.69 -11.34 -5.52
C ASN A 51 7.10 -10.78 -5.80
N GLU A 52 7.57 -10.90 -7.04
CA GLU A 52 8.86 -10.37 -7.49
C GLU A 52 8.76 -8.98 -8.14
N ASN A 53 7.56 -8.42 -8.31
CA ASN A 53 7.32 -7.09 -8.92
C ASN A 53 7.75 -5.90 -8.04
N GLN A 54 8.90 -6.01 -7.37
CA GLN A 54 9.52 -4.90 -6.63
C GLN A 54 9.88 -3.73 -7.57
N LYS A 55 10.10 -3.99 -8.86
CA LYS A 55 10.34 -2.92 -9.86
C LYS A 55 9.10 -2.04 -10.03
N PHE A 56 7.92 -2.64 -10.16
CA PHE A 56 6.66 -1.93 -10.30
C PHE A 56 6.36 -1.06 -9.06
N ILE A 57 6.52 -1.63 -7.85
CA ILE A 57 6.29 -0.88 -6.60
C ILE A 57 7.30 0.28 -6.43
N ARG A 58 8.55 0.08 -6.84
CA ARG A 58 9.55 1.17 -6.89
C ARG A 58 9.16 2.24 -7.91
N LEU A 59 8.67 1.85 -9.09
CA LEU A 59 8.19 2.77 -10.12
C LEU A 59 7.00 3.61 -9.61
N VAL A 60 6.02 2.98 -8.95
CA VAL A 60 4.87 3.69 -8.35
C VAL A 60 5.33 4.67 -7.28
N SER A 61 6.30 4.29 -6.43
CA SER A 61 6.86 5.18 -5.41
C SER A 61 7.55 6.39 -6.06
N PHE A 62 8.36 6.15 -7.09
CA PHE A 62 9.04 7.22 -7.84
C PHE A 62 8.04 8.14 -8.55
N PHE A 63 7.04 7.56 -9.21
CA PHE A 63 5.96 8.30 -9.85
C PHE A 63 5.19 9.17 -8.86
N SER A 64 4.90 8.65 -7.67
CA SER A 64 4.21 9.41 -6.62
C SER A 64 5.03 10.62 -6.15
N LEU A 65 6.35 10.46 -6.03
CA LEU A 65 7.27 11.55 -5.67
C LEU A 65 7.40 12.59 -6.78
N SER A 66 7.49 12.14 -8.04
CA SER A 66 7.58 13.07 -9.17
C SER A 66 6.30 13.86 -9.37
N GLN A 67 5.14 13.24 -9.17
CA GLN A 67 3.85 13.94 -9.17
C GLN A 67 3.80 15.00 -8.07
N LEU A 68 4.25 14.69 -6.85
CA LEU A 68 4.31 15.68 -5.78
C LEU A 68 5.19 16.88 -6.15
N GLY A 69 6.35 16.64 -6.78
CA GLY A 69 7.23 17.69 -7.28
C GLY A 69 6.61 18.52 -8.40
N PHE A 70 5.97 17.86 -9.37
CA PHE A 70 5.28 18.51 -10.49
C PHE A 70 4.13 19.42 -10.02
N TRP A 71 3.25 18.92 -9.15
CA TRP A 71 2.16 19.71 -8.60
C TRP A 71 2.65 20.82 -7.66
N GLY A 72 3.73 20.57 -6.91
CA GLY A 72 4.41 21.60 -6.12
C GLY A 72 4.98 22.72 -6.97
N PHE A 73 5.58 22.38 -8.12
CA PHE A 73 6.08 23.35 -9.09
C PHE A 73 4.96 24.18 -9.72
N LEU A 74 3.83 23.56 -10.07
CA LEU A 74 2.65 24.30 -10.54
C LEU A 74 2.13 25.26 -9.47
N SER A 75 2.03 24.81 -8.22
CA SER A 75 1.64 25.65 -7.09
C SER A 75 2.56 26.86 -6.92
N TYR A 76 3.88 26.66 -6.98
CA TYR A 76 4.85 27.75 -6.92
C TYR A 76 4.73 28.71 -8.11
N SER A 77 4.55 28.16 -9.31
CA SER A 77 4.37 28.95 -10.53
C SER A 77 3.13 29.82 -10.43
N THR A 78 2.04 29.32 -9.83
CA THR A 78 0.80 30.06 -9.60
C THR A 78 1.00 31.30 -8.73
N LEU A 79 1.81 31.17 -7.69
CA LEU A 79 2.13 32.30 -6.81
C LEU A 79 2.99 33.37 -7.53
N SER A 80 3.72 32.97 -8.58
CA SER A 80 4.56 33.86 -9.39
C SER A 80 3.80 34.55 -10.54
N LEU A 81 2.49 34.34 -10.70
CA LEU A 81 1.72 35.04 -11.74
C LEU A 81 1.72 36.54 -11.49
N LYS A 82 2.01 37.32 -12.55
CA LYS A 82 1.86 38.77 -12.55
C LYS A 82 0.38 39.14 -12.59
N ASP A 83 0.05 40.22 -11.90
CA ASP A 83 -1.28 40.80 -11.98
C ASP A 83 -1.50 41.46 -13.35
N VAL A 84 -2.67 41.23 -13.93
CA VAL A 84 -3.07 41.81 -15.22
C VAL A 84 -4.31 42.67 -14.96
N PRO A 85 -4.23 44.00 -15.14
CA PRO A 85 -5.36 44.87 -14.88
C PRO A 85 -6.51 44.56 -15.84
N ILE A 86 -7.69 44.27 -15.27
CA ILE A 86 -8.92 44.01 -16.05
C ILE A 86 -9.60 45.35 -16.37
N PRO A 87 -10.07 45.60 -17.61
CA PRO A 87 -10.92 46.75 -17.93
C PRO A 87 -12.17 46.76 -17.05
N GLN A 88 -12.51 47.93 -16.47
CA GLN A 88 -13.65 48.07 -15.55
C GLN A 88 -15.01 47.76 -16.20
N ASP A 89 -15.08 47.85 -17.53
CA ASP A 89 -16.30 47.58 -18.29
C ASP A 89 -16.48 46.07 -18.53
N THR A 90 -17.16 45.41 -17.59
CA THR A 90 -17.28 43.95 -17.52
C THR A 90 -18.55 43.42 -18.21
N GLU A 91 -19.36 44.34 -18.76
CA GLU A 91 -20.59 44.02 -19.50
C GLU A 91 -20.25 43.57 -20.93
N GLY A 92 -20.65 42.35 -21.29
CA GLY A 92 -20.39 41.76 -22.62
C GLY A 92 -19.13 40.89 -22.77
N LEU A 93 -18.23 40.86 -21.78
CA LEU A 93 -17.04 40.00 -21.83
C LEU A 93 -17.35 38.52 -21.51
N PRO A 94 -16.68 37.55 -22.16
CA PRO A 94 -16.81 36.13 -21.82
C PRO A 94 -16.17 35.81 -20.46
N PHE A 95 -16.71 34.81 -19.74
CA PHE A 95 -16.39 34.53 -18.33
C PHE A 95 -14.89 34.39 -18.02
N TYR A 96 -14.10 33.81 -18.94
CA TYR A 96 -12.66 33.61 -18.77
C TYR A 96 -11.85 34.92 -18.76
N LYS A 97 -12.36 36.00 -19.35
CA LYS A 97 -11.75 37.35 -19.28
C LYS A 97 -12.15 38.12 -18.03
N LYS A 98 -13.20 37.67 -17.32
CA LYS A 98 -13.65 38.28 -16.05
C LYS A 98 -12.85 37.80 -14.85
N ILE A 99 -12.15 36.66 -14.96
CA ILE A 99 -11.41 36.04 -13.87
C ILE A 99 -9.99 36.61 -13.84
N ASN A 100 -9.63 37.36 -12.79
CA ASN A 100 -8.26 37.78 -12.57
C ASN A 100 -7.46 36.64 -11.92
N LEU A 101 -6.68 35.91 -12.71
CA LEU A 101 -5.72 34.92 -12.19
C LEU A 101 -4.54 35.57 -11.43
N GLY A 102 -4.40 36.88 -11.58
CA GLY A 102 -3.44 37.75 -10.90
C GLY A 102 -3.86 38.22 -9.51
N ASP A 103 -5.14 38.04 -9.14
CA ASP A 103 -5.66 38.44 -7.82
C ASP A 103 -5.16 37.51 -6.71
N ASP A 104 -4.84 38.07 -5.54
CA ASP A 104 -4.21 37.36 -4.42
C ASP A 104 -5.10 36.23 -3.86
N LEU A 105 -6.42 36.38 -3.94
CA LEU A 105 -7.36 35.34 -3.53
C LEU A 105 -7.33 34.16 -4.51
N HIS A 106 -7.41 34.44 -5.81
CA HIS A 106 -7.41 33.43 -6.87
C HIS A 106 -6.06 32.69 -6.93
N LYS A 107 -4.94 33.39 -6.75
CA LYS A 107 -3.60 32.79 -6.65
C LYS A 107 -3.51 31.80 -5.49
N LYS A 108 -3.91 32.20 -4.29
CA LYS A 108 -3.86 31.35 -3.09
C LYS A 108 -4.77 30.14 -3.22
N PHE A 109 -5.97 30.32 -3.77
CA PHE A 109 -6.90 29.23 -4.01
C PHE A 109 -6.35 28.22 -5.02
N LEU A 110 -5.88 28.70 -6.17
CA LEU A 110 -5.36 27.85 -7.24
C LEU A 110 -4.06 27.13 -6.82
N SER A 111 -3.15 27.83 -6.13
CA SER A 111 -1.96 27.23 -5.51
C SER A 111 -2.34 26.16 -4.49
N GLY A 112 -3.29 26.44 -3.60
CA GLY A 112 -3.81 25.47 -2.63
C GLY A 112 -4.43 24.24 -3.29
N ALA A 113 -5.17 24.42 -4.39
CA ALA A 113 -5.76 23.32 -5.15
C ALA A 113 -4.68 22.41 -5.75
N TYR A 114 -3.64 22.97 -6.38
CA TYR A 114 -2.52 22.20 -6.93
C TYR A 114 -1.77 21.43 -5.84
N ALA A 115 -1.45 22.08 -4.73
CA ALA A 115 -0.80 21.41 -3.59
C ALA A 115 -1.66 20.26 -3.03
N THR A 116 -2.98 20.47 -2.95
CA THR A 116 -3.93 19.45 -2.47
C THR A 116 -3.98 18.24 -3.39
N ILE A 117 -4.06 18.46 -4.71
CA ILE A 117 -4.08 17.37 -5.70
C ILE A 117 -2.76 16.57 -5.64
N GLY A 118 -1.62 17.25 -5.60
CA GLY A 118 -0.32 16.60 -5.46
C GLY A 118 -0.21 15.75 -4.19
N TYR A 119 -0.67 16.29 -3.06
CA TYR A 119 -0.69 15.58 -1.79
C TYR A 119 -1.61 14.34 -1.80
N LEU A 120 -2.78 14.43 -2.44
CA LEU A 120 -3.70 13.31 -2.59
C LEU A 120 -3.10 12.17 -3.43
N ILE A 121 -2.48 12.50 -4.56
CA ILE A 121 -1.82 11.51 -5.44
C ILE A 121 -0.67 10.84 -4.68
N PHE A 122 0.17 11.62 -4.00
CA PHE A 122 1.27 11.08 -3.20
C PHE A 122 0.77 10.16 -2.09
N THR A 123 -0.26 10.58 -1.34
CA THR A 123 -0.84 9.79 -0.25
C THR A 123 -1.47 8.50 -0.78
N GLY A 124 -2.17 8.56 -1.92
CA GLY A 124 -2.73 7.39 -2.58
C GLY A 124 -1.66 6.38 -3.00
N GLY A 125 -0.60 6.85 -3.65
CA GLY A 125 0.54 6.02 -4.04
C GLY A 125 1.26 5.42 -2.82
N TRP A 126 1.47 6.20 -1.76
CA TRP A 126 2.08 5.72 -0.52
C TRP A 126 1.25 4.62 0.14
N ILE A 127 -0.07 4.81 0.26
CA ILE A 127 -0.98 3.81 0.79
C ILE A 127 -0.94 2.54 -0.06
N TYR A 128 -0.96 2.67 -1.39
CA TYR A 128 -0.86 1.54 -2.30
C TYR A 128 0.42 0.72 -2.06
N VAL A 129 1.58 1.38 -1.97
CA VAL A 129 2.87 0.74 -1.72
C VAL A 129 2.87 0.00 -0.37
N VAL A 130 2.43 0.66 0.72
CA VAL A 130 2.43 0.06 2.07
C VAL A 130 1.48 -1.13 2.18
N ARG A 131 0.45 -1.21 1.33
CA ARG A 131 -0.59 -2.25 1.37
C ARG A 131 -0.38 -3.38 0.38
N SER A 132 0.54 -3.24 -0.55
CA SER A 132 0.94 -4.32 -1.44
C SER A 132 1.77 -5.36 -0.67
N ILE A 133 1.36 -6.62 -0.75
CA ILE A 133 2.05 -7.75 -0.11
C ILE A 133 3.13 -8.29 -1.04
N ARG A 134 4.32 -8.48 -0.47
CA ARG A 134 5.48 -9.08 -1.13
C ARG A 134 5.60 -10.57 -0.87
N TYR A 135 5.54 -10.98 0.39
CA TYR A 135 5.65 -12.39 0.78
C TYR A 135 4.59 -12.76 1.80
N ILE A 136 4.15 -14.00 1.72
CA ILE A 136 3.38 -14.66 2.77
C ILE A 136 4.17 -15.89 3.21
N ILE A 137 4.52 -15.93 4.48
CA ILE A 137 5.33 -16.99 5.07
C ILE A 137 4.52 -17.67 6.16
N LEU A 138 4.36 -18.98 6.07
CA LEU A 138 3.82 -19.79 7.15
C LEU A 138 4.94 -20.09 8.14
N ARG A 139 4.73 -19.73 9.41
CA ARG A 139 5.71 -19.97 10.46
C ARG A 139 5.67 -21.42 10.91
N LYS A 140 6.80 -21.90 11.44
CA LYS A 140 6.93 -23.21 12.08
C LYS A 140 5.78 -23.46 13.06
N GLY A 141 5.11 -24.61 12.94
CA GLY A 141 3.93 -24.96 13.74
C GLY A 141 2.56 -24.56 13.17
N GLY A 142 2.50 -23.92 11.99
CA GLY A 142 1.25 -23.78 11.20
C GLY A 142 0.17 -22.84 11.76
N GLY A 143 0.30 -22.37 13.00
CA GLY A 143 -0.68 -21.49 13.64
C GLY A 143 -0.55 -20.00 13.32
N THR A 144 0.60 -19.56 12.79
CA THR A 144 0.89 -18.14 12.53
C THR A 144 1.45 -17.90 11.12
N ILE A 145 1.08 -16.75 10.54
CA ILE A 145 1.43 -16.33 9.19
C ILE A 145 2.11 -14.96 9.28
N SER A 146 3.29 -14.83 8.67
CA SER A 146 3.98 -13.57 8.51
C SER A 146 3.63 -12.96 7.16
N LEU A 147 2.94 -11.82 7.20
CA LEU A 147 2.67 -10.98 6.03
C LEU A 147 3.81 -9.97 5.89
N VAL A 148 4.49 -10.00 4.75
CA VAL A 148 5.56 -9.07 4.43
C VAL A 148 5.03 -8.09 3.40
N SER A 149 4.80 -6.83 3.79
CA SER A 149 4.39 -5.76 2.87
C SER A 149 5.57 -4.90 2.45
N TYR A 150 5.43 -4.27 1.28
CA TYR A 150 6.42 -3.32 0.80
C TYR A 150 6.41 -2.05 1.66
N HIS A 151 7.59 -1.45 1.84
CA HIS A 151 7.69 -0.08 2.35
C HIS A 151 8.40 0.77 1.29
N PRO A 152 7.96 2.02 1.07
CA PRO A 152 8.56 2.93 0.09
C PRO A 152 10.06 3.20 0.35
N SER A 153 10.52 3.11 1.61
CA SER A 153 11.95 3.23 1.97
C SER A 153 12.76 1.95 1.73
N GLY A 154 12.25 0.98 0.95
CA GLY A 154 12.93 -0.29 0.66
C GLY A 154 13.01 -1.26 1.83
N ARG A 155 12.50 -0.88 3.01
CA ARG A 155 12.34 -1.73 4.18
C ARG A 155 11.15 -2.67 3.96
N ASN A 156 11.19 -3.88 4.51
CA ASN A 156 10.04 -4.78 4.44
C ASN A 156 9.32 -4.73 5.79
N ALA A 157 8.05 -4.37 5.80
CA ALA A 157 7.26 -4.40 7.02
C ALA A 157 6.73 -5.82 7.22
N VAL A 158 7.10 -6.46 8.33
CA VAL A 158 6.68 -7.83 8.65
C VAL A 158 5.61 -7.78 9.74
N MET A 159 4.48 -8.44 9.48
CA MET A 159 3.38 -8.55 10.42
C MET A 159 3.05 -10.02 10.65
N ASP A 160 3.29 -10.48 11.87
CA ASP A 160 2.91 -11.83 12.30
C ASP A 160 1.44 -11.81 12.76
N VAL A 161 0.61 -12.60 12.06
CA VAL A 161 -0.83 -12.72 12.31
C VAL A 161 -1.18 -14.20 12.51
N PRO A 162 -1.95 -14.55 13.54
CA PRO A 162 -2.47 -15.91 13.67
C PRO A 162 -3.44 -16.25 12.53
N ILE A 163 -3.42 -17.49 12.06
CA ILE A 163 -4.20 -17.95 10.90
C ILE A 163 -5.71 -17.70 11.04
N ASN A 164 -6.22 -17.78 12.26
CA ASN A 164 -7.63 -17.53 12.60
C ASN A 164 -8.07 -16.08 12.38
N CYS A 165 -7.12 -15.16 12.21
CA CYS A 165 -7.35 -13.72 12.05
C CYS A 165 -7.09 -13.23 10.62
N VAL A 166 -6.88 -14.13 9.66
CA VAL A 166 -6.67 -13.81 8.23
C VAL A 166 -7.79 -14.43 7.38
N SER A 167 -8.29 -13.67 6.42
CA SER A 167 -9.33 -14.09 5.48
C SER A 167 -9.02 -13.53 4.10
N ALA A 168 -9.06 -14.37 3.07
CA ALA A 168 -9.06 -13.91 1.69
C ALA A 168 -10.50 -13.74 1.21
N SER A 169 -10.77 -12.66 0.48
CA SER A 169 -12.09 -12.42 -0.14
C SER A 169 -12.16 -12.90 -1.60
N GLY A 170 -11.11 -13.55 -2.11
CA GLY A 170 -11.05 -14.05 -3.48
C GLY A 170 -10.23 -15.33 -3.59
N SER A 171 -10.62 -16.16 -4.56
CA SER A 171 -9.86 -17.34 -4.97
C SER A 171 -8.75 -16.96 -5.95
N ARG A 172 -7.63 -17.70 -5.94
CA ARG A 172 -6.55 -17.59 -6.94
C ARG A 172 -7.02 -17.83 -8.37
N ALA A 173 -8.11 -18.57 -8.56
CA ALA A 173 -8.69 -18.87 -9.87
C ALA A 173 -9.67 -17.78 -10.35
N ALA A 174 -10.00 -16.81 -9.50
CA ALA A 174 -10.81 -15.68 -9.92
C ALA A 174 -9.96 -14.79 -10.84
N LYS A 175 -10.53 -14.39 -11.98
CA LYS A 175 -9.89 -13.56 -13.03
C LYS A 175 -9.64 -12.10 -12.60
N LYS A 176 -9.31 -11.86 -11.33
CA LYS A 176 -9.02 -10.54 -10.75
C LYS A 176 -7.52 -10.38 -10.63
N SER A 177 -6.96 -9.26 -11.05
CA SER A 177 -5.51 -8.96 -10.93
C SER A 177 -5.03 -8.88 -9.46
N TYR A 178 -5.94 -8.67 -8.52
CA TYR A 178 -5.61 -8.57 -7.10
C TYR A 178 -6.59 -9.36 -6.23
N ILE A 179 -6.06 -10.10 -5.26
CA ILE A 179 -6.79 -10.80 -4.22
C ILE A 179 -6.73 -9.96 -2.93
N PRO A 180 -7.85 -9.37 -2.49
CA PRO A 180 -7.89 -8.63 -1.24
C PRO A 180 -7.84 -9.57 -0.03
N ILE A 181 -6.86 -9.35 0.84
CA ILE A 181 -6.68 -10.05 2.11
C ILE A 181 -7.16 -9.15 3.24
N LYS A 182 -8.10 -9.65 4.03
CA LYS A 182 -8.61 -9.02 5.24
C LYS A 182 -7.91 -9.60 6.46
N VAL A 183 -7.34 -8.71 7.27
CA VAL A 183 -6.79 -9.04 8.59
C VAL A 183 -7.75 -8.53 9.66
N LYS A 184 -8.13 -9.40 10.61
CA LYS A 184 -9.00 -9.03 11.73
C LYS A 184 -8.35 -7.92 12.56
N GLY A 185 -9.12 -6.89 12.91
CA GLY A 185 -8.62 -5.70 13.61
C GLY A 185 -8.01 -4.61 12.73
N ARG A 186 -8.08 -4.74 11.38
CA ARG A 186 -7.67 -3.68 10.44
C ARG A 186 -8.84 -3.23 9.58
N ARG A 187 -9.01 -1.91 9.45
CA ARG A 187 -10.09 -1.31 8.64
C ARG A 187 -9.93 -1.60 7.16
N LEU A 188 -8.71 -1.55 6.64
CA LEU A 188 -8.43 -1.64 5.20
C LEU A 188 -7.91 -3.03 4.81
N PHE A 189 -8.12 -3.40 3.55
CA PHE A 189 -7.66 -4.65 2.95
C PHE A 189 -6.21 -4.50 2.47
N TYR A 190 -5.47 -5.60 2.50
CA TYR A 190 -4.17 -5.72 1.85
C TYR A 190 -4.35 -6.31 0.46
N MET A 191 -3.52 -5.88 -0.48
CA MET A 191 -3.62 -6.32 -1.88
C MET A 191 -2.53 -7.35 -2.15
N LEU A 192 -2.97 -8.54 -2.57
CA LEU A 192 -2.12 -9.60 -3.08
C LEU A 192 -2.23 -9.62 -4.60
N ASP A 193 -1.13 -9.55 -5.32
CA ASP A 193 -1.10 -9.58 -6.78
C ASP A 193 -1.22 -11.03 -7.29
N THR A 194 -2.08 -11.30 -8.27
CA THR A 194 -2.23 -12.65 -8.84
C THR A 194 -1.07 -13.07 -9.72
N ASP A 195 -0.32 -12.10 -10.26
CA ASP A 195 0.84 -12.37 -11.11
C ASP A 195 2.05 -12.88 -10.29
N GLY A 196 1.94 -12.88 -8.95
CA GLY A 196 2.93 -13.46 -8.07
C GLY A 196 3.03 -14.99 -8.20
N THR A 197 4.20 -15.53 -7.91
CA THR A 197 4.42 -16.98 -7.89
C THR A 197 3.82 -17.59 -6.62
N PHE A 198 3.08 -18.68 -6.78
CA PHE A 198 2.55 -19.51 -5.70
C PHE A 198 3.29 -20.86 -5.68
N PRO A 199 4.41 -21.00 -4.93
CA PRO A 199 5.17 -22.25 -4.92
C PRO A 199 4.37 -23.46 -4.46
N ARG A 200 3.35 -23.26 -3.61
CA ARG A 200 2.49 -24.31 -3.05
C ARG A 200 1.05 -23.82 -2.93
N PRO A 201 0.26 -23.85 -4.02
CA PRO A 201 -1.07 -23.26 -4.01
C PRO A 201 -2.06 -23.99 -3.09
N GLU A 202 -1.93 -25.30 -2.91
CA GLU A 202 -2.82 -26.07 -2.02
C GLU A 202 -2.72 -25.61 -0.55
N LEU A 203 -1.52 -25.23 -0.12
CA LEU A 203 -1.31 -24.66 1.22
C LEU A 203 -1.94 -23.28 1.33
N PHE A 204 -1.91 -22.49 0.26
CA PHE A 204 -2.57 -21.18 0.22
C PHE A 204 -4.08 -21.34 0.39
N ASP A 205 -4.69 -22.22 -0.41
CA ASP A 205 -6.14 -22.42 -0.44
C ASP A 205 -6.69 -22.95 0.91
N ARG A 206 -5.93 -23.80 1.61
CA ARG A 206 -6.29 -24.33 2.94
C ARG A 206 -6.07 -23.35 4.09
N THR A 207 -5.19 -22.35 3.94
CA THR A 207 -4.81 -21.46 5.04
C THR A 207 -5.36 -20.05 4.90
N VAL A 208 -4.80 -19.30 3.95
CA VAL A 208 -5.07 -17.88 3.68
C VAL A 208 -6.27 -17.70 2.76
N GLY A 209 -6.42 -18.59 1.77
CA GLY A 209 -7.48 -18.57 0.76
C GLY A 209 -8.89 -18.83 1.29
N VAL A 210 -9.01 -19.19 2.58
CA VAL A 210 -10.30 -19.45 3.22
C VAL A 210 -11.03 -18.14 3.49
N HIS A 211 -12.25 -18.03 2.98
CA HIS A 211 -13.13 -16.91 3.28
C HIS A 211 -13.73 -17.07 4.68
N ARG A 212 -13.27 -16.24 5.61
CA ARG A 212 -13.81 -16.14 6.98
C ARG A 212 -14.56 -14.82 7.13
N LYS A 213 -15.82 -14.88 7.57
CA LYS A 213 -16.58 -13.69 8.00
C LYS A 213 -16.16 -13.34 9.43
N PHE A 214 -15.46 -12.23 9.60
CA PHE A 214 -15.18 -11.71 10.93
C PHE A 214 -16.42 -10.96 11.41
N LYS A 215 -17.09 -11.51 12.44
CA LYS A 215 -18.01 -10.74 13.27
C LYS A 215 -17.23 -9.71 14.08
#